data_AF-A0A7J9JVV8-F1
#
_entry.id   AF-A0A7J9JVV8-F1
#
_cell.length_a   1.000
_cell.length_b   1.000
_cell.length_c   1.000
_cell.angle_alpha   90.00
_cell.angle_beta   90.00
_cell.angle_gamma   90.00
#
_symmetry.space_group_name_H-M   'P 1'
#
loop_
_entity.id
_entity.type
_entity.pdbx_description
1 polymer ?
#
loop_
_entity_poly.entity_id
_entity_poly.type
_entity_poly.pdbx_seq_one_letter_code
_entity_poly.pdbx_strand_id
1 'polypeptide(L)'
;VLYDTNGFLDKNRDPLSSEVVQLLSSCDGQLPQLFAKKMFNQPLQSVTSLDTPMQSVALQFKGQLFKLMHQLESTRSHFICCIKPNSKQLPGTYEEDLVLQQLRCYGIFEVIRISRSGYPTRMTHQAFTERYGFLLSEPIVSQDPLSISVALLKQFNVLPQMYQIGYTKLFLRTGQISALEDRRKQVLRGVIEVQKYFRGHRARRLFHELNKGAKSIQSFVCGENIRRKYAAESIRCSAFASQLLDEQLTAVIYLQSVIRGWLARRHFNNMHNLKQSNRGSVKSRRKMGRKIFEAKDMLHEQQIQVLPSVMAELQRRVLKAETNLGQKEHENATLREQLQKSEARWLDYEAKMKSMEEMWQKQMVSLQTSLTAARKSLAADNGAGQLGRADVLSPRCYDSEDNVSMGSRTTGGNTPVLFSGAMPDVVGGRENGSLNALGNLLKEFEQRKQNFDADAKSLMDLRVPQQASNMNPDDELRTLRLRFETWKKDYKLRLKEAKARLHKRGHPESDKARRKWWGKLGSRA
;
A
#
# COMPACT_ATOMS: atom_id res chain seq x y z
N VAL A 1 37.89 36.62 23.20
CA VAL A 1 37.55 38.04 22.91
C VAL A 1 38.17 38.87 24.02
N LEU A 2 38.76 40.02 23.68
CA LEU A 2 39.20 41.01 24.66
C LEU A 2 38.19 42.16 24.65
N TYR A 3 37.97 42.78 25.81
CA TYR A 3 37.07 43.91 25.98
C TYR A 3 37.85 45.08 26.58
N ASP A 4 37.81 46.23 25.92
CA ASP A 4 38.22 47.49 26.53
C ASP A 4 37.11 47.96 27.48
N THR A 5 37.45 48.18 28.75
CA THR A 5 36.51 48.60 29.80
C THR A 5 36.24 50.10 29.83
N ASN A 6 36.94 50.90 29.02
CA ASN A 6 36.79 52.35 29.01
C ASN A 6 35.35 52.81 28.65
N GLY A 7 34.80 53.66 29.52
CA GLY A 7 33.43 54.17 29.44
C GLY A 7 32.33 53.12 29.65
N PHE A 8 32.64 51.92 30.19
CA PHE A 8 31.61 50.90 30.47
C PHE A 8 30.55 51.38 31.47
N LEU A 9 30.95 52.13 32.51
CA LEU A 9 30.01 52.63 33.51
C LEU A 9 29.03 53.64 32.91
N ASP A 10 29.51 54.55 32.06
CA ASP A 10 28.71 55.62 31.48
C ASP A 10 27.75 55.06 30.41
N LYS A 11 28.26 54.17 29.54
CA LYS A 11 27.45 53.41 28.57
C LYS A 11 26.38 52.53 29.23
N ASN A 12 26.63 52.05 30.46
CA ASN A 12 25.66 51.25 31.21
C ASN A 12 24.67 52.09 32.03
N ARG A 13 25.04 53.33 32.39
CA ARG A 13 24.17 54.30 33.07
C ARG A 13 23.17 54.96 32.12
N ASP A 14 23.56 55.20 30.88
CA ASP A 14 22.76 55.86 29.83
C ASP A 14 22.03 57.13 30.33
N PRO A 15 22.77 58.14 30.81
CA PRO A 15 22.21 59.27 31.55
C PRO A 15 21.41 60.23 30.65
N LEU A 16 20.09 60.05 30.61
CA LEU A 16 19.16 61.01 30.03
C LEU A 16 18.93 62.19 30.97
N SER A 17 19.26 63.41 30.54
CA SER A 17 18.92 64.63 31.30
C SER A 17 17.41 64.86 31.33
N SER A 18 16.85 65.05 32.52
CA SER A 18 15.45 65.40 32.74
C SER A 18 15.05 66.70 32.04
N GLU A 19 15.97 67.67 31.96
CA GLU A 19 15.78 68.95 31.27
C GLU A 19 15.53 68.74 29.77
N VAL A 20 16.24 67.78 29.15
CA VAL A 20 16.07 67.45 27.73
C VAL A 20 14.75 66.72 27.49
N VAL A 21 14.33 65.82 28.40
CA VAL A 21 13.01 65.16 28.33
C VAL A 21 11.88 66.19 28.51
N GLN A 22 12.06 67.16 29.42
CA GLN A 22 11.12 68.26 29.63
C GLN A 22 11.05 69.19 28.41
N LEU A 23 12.19 69.57 27.82
CA LEU A 23 12.25 70.36 26.59
C LEU A 23 11.51 69.68 25.43
N LEU A 24 11.75 68.37 25.23
CA LEU A 24 11.04 67.55 24.23
C LEU A 24 9.52 67.49 24.50
N SER A 25 9.09 67.60 25.76
CA SER A 25 7.67 67.66 26.13
C SER A 25 7.02 69.02 25.84
N SER A 26 7.81 70.11 25.87
CA SER A 26 7.34 71.49 25.63
C SER A 26 7.38 71.92 24.17
N CYS A 27 7.96 71.14 23.25
CA CYS A 27 7.91 71.45 21.83
C CYS A 27 6.50 71.23 21.25
N ASP A 28 6.04 72.11 20.37
CA ASP A 28 4.76 71.97 19.65
C ASP A 28 4.71 70.78 18.67
N GLY A 29 5.88 70.21 18.35
CA GLY A 29 6.01 69.04 17.49
C GLY A 29 5.47 67.76 18.14
N GLN A 30 4.52 67.09 17.46
CA GLN A 30 3.96 65.81 17.90
C GLN A 30 5.03 64.73 18.15
N LEU A 31 6.12 64.72 17.36
CA LEU A 31 7.19 63.73 17.46
C LEU A 31 8.04 63.88 18.74
N PRO A 32 8.60 65.07 19.08
CA PRO A 32 9.17 65.35 20.41
C PRO A 32 8.28 64.92 21.58
N GLN A 33 6.99 65.29 21.54
CA GLN A 33 6.04 64.95 22.61
C GLN A 33 5.83 63.43 22.75
N LEU A 34 5.86 62.67 21.65
CA LEU A 34 5.78 61.21 21.68
C LEU A 34 7.03 60.57 22.29
N PHE A 35 8.22 61.12 22.03
CA PHE A 35 9.46 60.68 22.69
C PHE A 35 9.42 60.97 24.20
N ALA A 36 9.06 62.19 24.60
CA ALA A 36 8.96 62.56 26.00
C ALA A 36 7.94 61.68 26.75
N LYS A 37 6.73 61.48 26.19
CA LYS A 37 5.72 60.56 26.76
C LYS A 37 6.24 59.13 26.90
N LYS A 38 7.06 58.64 25.97
CA LYS A 38 7.66 57.30 26.06
C LYS A 38 8.74 57.21 27.14
N MET A 39 9.53 58.27 27.34
CA MET A 39 10.55 58.35 28.38
C MET A 39 9.95 58.49 29.78
N PHE A 40 8.92 59.32 29.97
CA PHE A 40 8.17 59.41 31.24
C PHE A 40 7.40 58.12 31.59
N ASN A 41 7.05 57.29 30.60
CA ASN A 41 6.40 56.00 30.80
C ASN A 41 7.39 54.82 31.00
N GLN A 42 8.71 55.06 30.90
CA GLN A 42 9.68 54.21 31.59
C GLN A 42 9.71 54.61 33.07
N PRO A 43 9.98 53.69 34.02
CA PRO A 43 9.93 54.00 35.45
C PRO A 43 11.14 54.85 35.89
N LEU A 44 11.11 56.15 35.56
CA LEU A 44 11.93 57.18 36.20
C LEU A 44 11.47 57.32 37.66
N GLN A 45 11.99 56.47 38.53
CA GLN A 45 11.82 56.63 39.97
C GLN A 45 12.63 57.84 40.46
N SER A 46 12.01 58.61 41.36
CA SER A 46 12.64 59.75 42.03
C SER A 46 13.84 59.30 42.87
N VAL A 47 14.82 60.19 43.06
CA VAL A 47 16.13 59.92 43.66
C VAL A 47 16.06 59.81 45.20
N THR A 48 15.03 59.13 45.73
CA THR A 48 14.58 59.21 47.14
C THR A 48 14.37 57.86 47.83
N SER A 49 14.80 56.75 47.22
CA SER A 49 14.80 55.42 47.86
C SER A 49 16.08 54.64 47.52
N LEU A 50 16.93 54.41 48.53
CA LEU A 50 18.28 53.85 48.37
C LEU A 50 18.34 52.40 47.87
N ASP A 51 17.28 51.61 48.10
CA ASP A 51 17.31 50.15 47.91
C ASP A 51 16.69 49.64 46.59
N THR A 52 16.29 50.53 45.67
CA THR A 52 15.75 50.11 44.35
C THR A 52 16.82 50.28 43.25
N PRO A 53 17.18 49.22 42.50
CA PRO A 53 18.32 49.27 41.59
C PRO A 53 18.06 50.17 40.37
N MET A 54 18.95 51.15 40.14
CA MET A 54 18.95 51.98 38.93
C MET A 54 18.86 51.11 37.65
N GLN A 55 17.95 51.49 36.74
CA GLN A 55 17.58 50.68 35.58
C GLN A 55 18.61 50.74 34.42
N SER A 56 19.84 50.32 34.72
CA SER A 56 20.97 50.26 33.79
C SER A 56 20.69 49.48 32.50
N VAL A 57 21.42 49.83 31.42
CA VAL A 57 21.29 49.21 30.10
C VAL A 57 21.47 47.69 30.16
N ALA A 58 22.45 47.20 30.93
CA ALA A 58 22.65 45.77 31.12
C ALA A 58 21.47 45.08 31.84
N LEU A 59 20.80 45.76 32.76
CA LEU A 59 19.61 45.23 33.45
C LEU A 59 18.39 45.21 32.51
N GLN A 60 18.20 46.27 31.70
CA GLN A 60 17.16 46.30 30.67
C GLN A 60 17.38 45.20 29.61
N PHE A 61 18.60 45.10 29.08
CA PHE A 61 18.99 44.09 28.10
C PHE A 61 18.82 42.67 28.66
N LYS A 62 19.23 42.42 29.91
CA LYS A 62 18.97 41.15 30.61
C LYS A 62 17.48 40.84 30.66
N GLY A 63 16.63 41.78 31.09
CA GLY A 63 15.18 41.59 31.14
C GLY A 63 14.55 41.28 29.77
N GLN A 64 14.96 42.01 28.73
CA GLN A 64 14.53 41.76 27.36
C GLN A 64 14.98 40.39 26.83
N LEU A 65 16.24 40.01 27.09
CA LEU A 65 16.80 38.73 26.68
C LEU A 65 16.12 37.55 27.41
N PHE A 66 15.85 37.65 28.71
CA PHE A 66 15.10 36.62 29.44
C PHE A 66 13.67 36.46 28.90
N LYS A 67 12.99 37.56 28.57
CA LYS A 67 11.67 37.51 27.92
C LYS A 67 11.73 36.82 26.55
N LEU A 68 12.74 37.13 25.74
CA LEU A 68 12.96 36.48 24.45
C LEU A 68 13.28 34.99 24.59
N MET A 69 14.16 34.61 25.53
CA MET A 69 14.49 33.20 25.79
C MET A 69 13.25 32.39 26.18
N HIS A 70 12.42 32.89 27.10
CA HIS A 70 11.15 32.23 27.46
C HIS A 70 10.17 32.12 26.27
N GLN A 71 10.18 33.09 25.34
CA GLN A 71 9.40 33.00 24.10
C GLN A 71 9.97 31.95 23.14
N LEU A 72 11.29 31.80 23.04
CA LEU A 72 11.92 30.77 22.21
C LEU A 72 11.73 29.36 22.80
N GLU A 73 11.88 29.20 24.11
CA GLU A 73 11.74 27.93 24.83
C GLU A 73 10.30 27.38 24.82
N SER A 74 9.30 28.26 24.81
CA SER A 74 7.89 27.84 24.66
C SER A 74 7.50 27.42 23.23
N THR A 75 8.42 27.55 22.26
CA THR A 75 8.15 27.25 20.84
C THR A 75 9.05 26.15 20.28
N ARG A 76 8.62 25.56 19.15
CA ARG A 76 9.46 24.64 18.38
C ARG A 76 10.52 25.42 17.61
N SER A 77 11.67 25.65 18.23
CA SER A 77 12.82 26.29 17.61
C SER A 77 13.34 25.52 16.37
N HIS A 78 13.76 26.28 15.35
CA HIS A 78 14.47 25.80 14.15
C HIS A 78 15.70 26.69 13.93
N PHE A 79 16.87 26.08 13.73
CA PHE A 79 18.15 26.80 13.68
C PHE A 79 18.67 26.91 12.24
N ILE A 80 19.18 28.09 11.89
CA ILE A 80 19.84 28.38 10.62
C ILE A 80 21.22 28.96 10.95
N CYS A 81 22.28 28.31 10.48
CA CYS A 81 23.67 28.77 10.66
C CYS A 81 24.16 29.42 9.38
N CYS A 82 24.31 30.76 9.38
CA CYS A 82 24.94 31.48 8.27
C CYS A 82 26.45 31.28 8.32
N ILE A 83 27.09 31.10 7.15
CA ILE A 83 28.54 30.94 7.02
C ILE A 83 29.07 32.04 6.09
N LYS A 84 30.04 32.82 6.55
CA LYS A 84 30.82 33.75 5.72
C LYS A 84 31.87 32.93 4.95
N PRO A 85 31.81 32.83 3.60
CA PRO A 85 32.66 31.90 2.85
C PRO A 85 34.10 32.41 2.67
N ASN A 86 34.31 33.73 2.68
CA ASN A 86 35.64 34.37 2.63
C ASN A 86 35.59 35.75 3.29
N SER A 87 36.73 36.21 3.79
CA SER A 87 36.91 37.46 4.49
C SER A 87 36.57 38.70 3.64
N LYS A 88 36.85 38.62 2.33
CA LYS A 88 36.80 39.70 1.34
C LYS A 88 35.42 39.95 0.71
N GLN A 89 34.39 39.20 1.10
CA GLN A 89 33.02 39.26 0.55
C GLN A 89 32.91 38.95 -0.96
N LEU A 90 33.90 38.29 -1.55
CA LEU A 90 33.91 37.98 -2.99
C LEU A 90 32.99 36.78 -3.33
N PRO A 91 32.20 36.83 -4.41
CA PRO A 91 31.42 35.67 -4.85
C PRO A 91 32.34 34.53 -5.31
N GLY A 92 31.88 33.28 -5.18
CA GLY A 92 32.62 32.07 -5.60
C GLY A 92 33.91 31.75 -4.83
N THR A 93 34.38 32.65 -3.96
CA THR A 93 35.64 32.51 -3.21
C THR A 93 35.39 31.83 -1.86
N TYR A 94 36.22 30.83 -1.52
CA TYR A 94 36.12 30.05 -0.28
C TYR A 94 37.44 30.06 0.49
N GLU A 95 37.38 30.25 1.80
CA GLU A 95 38.50 30.43 2.72
C GLU A 95 38.37 29.37 3.83
N GLU A 96 39.13 28.27 3.72
CA GLU A 96 38.88 27.05 4.49
C GLU A 96 39.01 27.26 6.00
N ASP A 97 40.08 27.89 6.46
CA ASP A 97 40.31 28.14 7.90
C ASP A 97 39.21 29.01 8.53
N LEU A 98 38.77 30.05 7.81
CA LEU A 98 37.67 30.93 8.24
C LEU A 98 36.35 30.15 8.38
N VAL A 99 36.05 29.27 7.44
CA VAL A 99 34.84 28.44 7.49
C VAL A 99 34.96 27.35 8.56
N LEU A 100 36.10 26.69 8.67
CA LEU A 100 36.37 25.67 9.68
C LEU A 100 36.32 26.25 11.10
N GLN A 101 36.82 27.47 11.31
CA GLN A 101 36.68 28.21 12.57
C GLN A 101 35.21 28.51 12.88
N GLN A 102 34.41 28.99 11.90
CA GLN A 102 32.97 29.20 12.10
C GLN A 102 32.25 27.90 12.46
N LEU A 103 32.51 26.79 11.78
CA LEU A 103 31.91 25.48 12.07
C LEU A 103 32.21 25.00 13.50
N ARG A 104 33.43 25.28 14.01
CA ARG A 104 33.82 25.04 15.41
C ARG A 104 33.11 25.98 16.38
N CYS A 105 33.10 27.29 16.12
CA CYS A 105 32.46 28.30 16.97
C CYS A 105 30.94 28.14 17.07
N TYR A 106 30.28 27.63 16.02
CA TYR A 106 28.85 27.29 16.03
C TYR A 106 28.55 25.88 16.59
N GLY A 107 29.56 25.12 17.03
CA GLY A 107 29.37 23.77 17.59
C GLY A 107 28.76 22.76 16.61
N ILE A 108 28.93 22.97 15.30
CA ILE A 108 28.24 22.17 14.26
C ILE A 108 28.74 20.72 14.27
N PHE A 109 30.02 20.50 14.58
CA PHE A 109 30.59 19.15 14.74
C PHE A 109 29.98 18.42 15.96
N GLU A 110 29.74 19.12 17.06
CA GLU A 110 29.10 18.62 18.28
C GLU A 110 27.65 18.25 18.00
N VAL A 111 26.91 19.11 17.30
CA VAL A 111 25.52 18.86 16.87
C VAL A 111 25.45 17.64 15.94
N ILE A 112 26.37 17.51 14.98
CA ILE A 112 26.46 16.34 14.09
C ILE A 112 26.78 15.07 14.90
N ARG A 113 27.71 15.15 15.86
CA ARG A 113 28.09 14.02 16.74
C ARG A 113 26.91 13.53 17.57
N ILE A 114 26.17 14.44 18.21
CA ILE A 114 24.97 14.14 19.02
C ILE A 114 23.84 13.59 18.14
N SER A 115 23.64 14.14 16.94
CA SER A 115 22.64 13.67 15.97
C SER A 115 22.94 12.26 15.45
N ARG A 116 24.22 11.91 15.27
CA ARG A 116 24.67 10.58 14.82
C ARG A 116 24.64 9.51 15.91
N SER A 117 24.99 9.84 17.16
CA SER A 117 24.99 8.86 18.26
C SER A 117 23.58 8.61 18.80
N GLY A 118 22.80 9.68 18.98
CA GLY A 118 21.47 9.65 19.56
C GLY A 118 20.34 9.36 18.58
N TYR A 119 19.15 9.84 18.93
CA TYR A 119 17.90 9.66 18.21
C TYR A 119 17.26 11.03 17.97
N PRO A 120 17.51 11.65 16.80
CA PRO A 120 17.07 13.02 16.52
C PRO A 120 15.57 13.12 16.22
N THR A 121 14.90 12.04 15.80
CA THR A 121 13.43 12.03 15.71
C THR A 121 12.81 11.27 16.88
N ARG A 122 11.79 11.88 17.48
CA ARG A 122 11.11 11.43 18.70
C ARG A 122 9.62 11.71 18.53
N MET A 123 8.77 10.70 18.68
CA MET A 123 7.31 10.81 18.56
C MET A 123 6.63 10.05 19.70
N THR A 124 5.43 10.43 20.11
CA THR A 124 4.62 9.58 20.99
C THR A 124 4.12 8.36 20.21
N HIS A 125 3.90 7.25 20.91
CA HIS A 125 3.37 6.02 20.29
C HIS A 125 2.00 6.25 19.62
N GLN A 126 1.17 7.10 20.23
CA GLN A 126 -0.08 7.60 19.64
C GLN A 126 0.17 8.33 18.31
N ALA A 127 0.98 9.39 18.29
CA ALA A 127 1.22 10.18 17.07
C ALA A 127 1.95 9.38 15.96
N PHE A 128 2.65 8.30 16.32
CA PHE A 128 3.22 7.36 15.36
C PHE A 128 2.13 6.44 14.77
N THR A 129 1.26 5.89 15.64
CA THR A 129 0.11 5.06 15.28
C THR A 129 -0.90 5.81 14.40
N GLU A 130 -1.30 7.03 14.76
CA GLU A 130 -2.22 7.86 13.97
C GLU A 130 -1.65 8.19 12.57
N ARG A 131 -0.32 8.34 12.47
CA ARG A 131 0.36 8.77 11.24
C ARG A 131 0.71 7.63 10.29
N TYR A 132 0.99 6.43 10.82
CA TYR A 132 1.51 5.29 10.06
C TYR A 132 0.75 3.97 10.28
N GLY A 133 -0.20 3.89 11.22
CA GLY A 133 -0.92 2.65 11.58
C GLY A 133 -1.60 1.96 10.39
N PHE A 134 -2.16 2.75 9.46
CA PHE A 134 -2.77 2.25 8.21
C PHE A 134 -1.77 1.63 7.21
N LEU A 135 -0.47 1.63 7.53
CA LEU A 135 0.57 0.92 6.76
C LEU A 135 0.79 -0.51 7.27
N LEU A 136 0.18 -0.90 8.40
CA LEU A 136 0.09 -2.31 8.79
C LEU A 136 -0.72 -3.09 7.76
N SER A 137 -0.23 -4.28 7.41
CA SER A 137 -0.92 -5.20 6.49
C SER A 137 -1.86 -6.17 7.21
N GLU A 138 -1.69 -6.32 8.53
CA GLU A 138 -2.51 -7.19 9.39
C GLU A 138 -3.15 -6.35 10.52
N PRO A 139 -4.44 -6.55 10.82
CA PRO A 139 -5.11 -5.88 11.94
C PRO A 139 -4.66 -6.50 13.27
N ILE A 140 -4.02 -5.70 14.12
CA ILE A 140 -3.57 -6.14 15.45
C ILE A 140 -4.78 -6.16 16.40
N VAL A 141 -4.91 -7.24 17.16
CA VAL A 141 -6.02 -7.44 18.12
C VAL A 141 -5.97 -6.41 19.26
N SER A 142 -4.78 -6.03 19.72
CA SER A 142 -4.61 -4.87 20.61
C SER A 142 -4.59 -3.56 19.82
N GLN A 143 -5.50 -2.65 20.18
CA GLN A 143 -5.53 -1.26 19.69
C GLN A 143 -4.51 -0.35 20.42
N ASP A 144 -3.57 -0.93 21.18
CA ASP A 144 -2.62 -0.13 21.96
C ASP A 144 -1.54 0.50 21.05
N PRO A 145 -1.25 1.81 21.17
CA PRO A 145 -0.33 2.48 20.25
C PRO A 145 1.12 2.00 20.34
N LEU A 146 1.51 1.33 21.43
CA LEU A 146 2.87 0.82 21.62
C LEU A 146 3.07 -0.44 20.76
N SER A 147 2.18 -1.43 20.85
CA SER A 147 2.22 -2.64 20.03
C SER A 147 2.10 -2.33 18.54
N ILE A 148 1.23 -1.38 18.16
CA ILE A 148 1.12 -0.90 16.77
C ILE A 148 2.46 -0.28 16.31
N SER A 149 3.10 0.54 17.15
CA SER A 149 4.41 1.11 16.84
C SER A 149 5.51 0.03 16.69
N VAL A 150 5.52 -0.99 17.55
CA VAL A 150 6.47 -2.12 17.47
C VAL A 150 6.24 -2.98 16.23
N ALA A 151 4.98 -3.30 15.91
CA ALA A 151 4.64 -4.11 14.75
C ALA A 151 4.99 -3.41 13.42
N LEU A 152 4.75 -2.09 13.32
CA LEU A 152 5.18 -1.29 12.18
C LEU A 152 6.71 -1.37 11.97
N LEU A 153 7.51 -1.21 13.02
CA LEU A 153 8.97 -1.28 12.93
C LEU A 153 9.45 -2.67 12.47
N LYS A 154 8.81 -3.74 12.95
CA LYS A 154 9.05 -5.12 12.50
C LYS A 154 8.68 -5.32 11.03
N GLN A 155 7.47 -4.93 10.62
CA GLN A 155 6.99 -5.07 9.23
C GLN A 155 7.87 -4.33 8.23
N PHE A 156 8.35 -3.13 8.59
CA PHE A 156 9.26 -2.33 7.78
C PHE A 156 10.75 -2.74 7.92
N ASN A 157 11.05 -3.83 8.64
CA ASN A 157 12.40 -4.37 8.86
C ASN A 157 13.40 -3.32 9.38
N VAL A 158 12.93 -2.41 10.24
CA VAL A 158 13.80 -1.41 10.88
C VAL A 158 14.69 -2.13 11.88
N LEU A 159 16.01 -2.07 11.69
CA LEU A 159 16.98 -2.76 12.55
C LEU A 159 16.85 -2.28 14.01
N PRO A 160 16.89 -3.17 15.03
CA PRO A 160 16.81 -2.79 16.44
C PRO A 160 17.87 -1.78 16.93
N GLN A 161 18.98 -1.62 16.19
CA GLN A 161 20.02 -0.62 16.45
C GLN A 161 19.67 0.80 15.95
N MET A 162 18.56 0.96 15.21
CA MET A 162 18.14 2.19 14.56
C MET A 162 16.95 2.87 15.25
N TYR A 163 16.36 2.22 16.26
CA TYR A 163 15.29 2.77 17.08
C TYR A 163 15.49 2.41 18.56
N GLN A 164 14.79 3.11 19.45
CA GLN A 164 14.60 2.74 20.86
C GLN A 164 13.16 3.00 21.27
N ILE A 165 12.60 2.08 22.06
CA ILE A 165 11.23 2.17 22.59
C ILE A 165 11.32 2.68 24.02
N GLY A 166 10.89 3.93 24.25
CA GLY A 166 10.65 4.44 25.60
C GLY A 166 9.18 4.25 26.00
N TYR A 167 8.88 4.45 27.29
CA TYR A 167 7.53 4.25 27.84
C TYR A 167 6.43 5.04 27.10
N THR A 168 6.66 6.33 26.81
CA THR A 168 5.67 7.20 26.17
C THR A 168 6.00 7.57 24.71
N LYS A 169 7.23 7.31 24.27
CA LYS A 169 7.79 7.82 23.01
C LYS A 169 8.67 6.79 22.31
N LEU A 170 8.55 6.74 20.99
CA LEU A 170 9.45 6.07 20.08
C LEU A 170 10.58 7.02 19.66
N PHE A 171 11.81 6.52 19.69
CA PHE A 171 13.03 7.24 19.35
C PHE A 171 13.65 6.60 18.10
N LEU A 172 13.96 7.39 17.08
CA LEU A 172 14.40 6.91 15.77
C LEU A 172 15.67 7.65 15.30
N ARG A 173 16.60 6.89 14.71
CA ARG A 173 17.79 7.43 14.05
C ARG A 173 17.43 8.07 12.71
N THR A 174 18.33 8.92 12.22
CA THR A 174 18.21 9.60 10.93
C THR A 174 17.97 8.60 9.80
N GLY A 175 17.12 8.96 8.84
CA GLY A 175 16.82 8.16 7.64
C GLY A 175 15.73 7.09 7.79
N GLN A 176 15.39 6.66 9.01
CA GLN A 176 14.38 5.60 9.21
C GLN A 176 12.95 6.06 8.86
N ILE A 177 12.60 7.29 9.22
CA ILE A 177 11.26 7.86 8.97
C ILE A 177 11.02 8.19 7.49
N SER A 178 12.05 8.48 6.70
CA SER A 178 11.90 8.70 5.26
C SER A 178 11.29 7.49 4.55
N ALA A 179 11.73 6.27 4.89
CA ALA A 179 11.17 5.05 4.30
C ALA A 179 9.67 4.86 4.64
N LEU A 180 9.29 5.14 5.90
CA LEU A 180 7.89 5.13 6.33
C LEU A 180 7.06 6.21 5.62
N GLU A 181 7.55 7.44 5.52
CA GLU A 181 6.87 8.54 4.82
C GLU A 181 6.78 8.32 3.31
N ASP A 182 7.77 7.72 2.66
CA ASP A 182 7.72 7.47 1.22
C ASP A 182 6.75 6.34 0.88
N ARG A 183 6.66 5.29 1.72
CA ARG A 183 5.57 4.31 1.64
C ARG A 183 4.21 4.93 1.96
N ARG A 184 4.13 5.84 2.94
CA ARG A 184 2.92 6.60 3.28
C ARG A 184 2.42 7.42 2.10
N LYS A 185 3.30 8.17 1.44
CA LYS A 185 3.01 8.91 0.19
C LYS A 185 2.56 7.97 -0.93
N GLN A 186 3.16 6.79 -1.06
CA GLN A 186 2.77 5.80 -2.07
C GLN A 186 1.34 5.27 -1.84
N VAL A 187 0.99 4.90 -0.60
CA VAL A 187 -0.37 4.45 -0.26
C VAL A 187 -1.38 5.59 -0.45
N LEU A 188 -1.04 6.82 -0.06
CA LEU A 188 -1.89 8.00 -0.28
C LEU A 188 -2.12 8.32 -1.77
N ARG A 189 -1.18 7.99 -2.68
CA ARG A 189 -1.43 8.06 -4.14
C ARG A 189 -2.49 7.05 -4.61
N GLY A 190 -2.64 5.90 -3.94
CA GLY A 190 -3.70 4.93 -4.22
C GLY A 190 -5.12 5.49 -4.05
N VAL A 191 -5.30 6.52 -3.21
CA VAL A 191 -6.58 7.24 -3.07
C VAL A 191 -7.02 7.86 -4.41
N ILE A 192 -6.07 8.30 -5.26
CA ILE A 192 -6.37 8.84 -6.60
C ILE A 192 -6.93 7.73 -7.51
N GLU A 193 -6.44 6.49 -7.38
CA GLU A 193 -6.96 5.35 -8.12
C GLU A 193 -8.38 4.98 -7.66
N VAL A 194 -8.63 4.93 -6.35
CA VAL A 194 -9.98 4.73 -5.80
C VAL A 194 -10.95 5.80 -6.30
N GLN A 195 -10.53 7.08 -6.29
CA GLN A 195 -11.33 8.18 -6.85
C GLN A 195 -11.58 8.04 -8.36
N LYS A 196 -10.59 7.59 -9.14
CA LYS A 196 -10.71 7.30 -10.57
C LYS A 196 -11.73 6.19 -10.83
N TYR A 197 -11.67 5.09 -10.09
CA TYR A 197 -12.63 3.98 -10.21
C TYR A 197 -14.05 4.41 -9.80
N PHE A 198 -14.20 5.14 -8.69
CA PHE A 198 -15.50 5.65 -8.23
C PHE A 198 -16.14 6.62 -9.22
N ARG A 199 -15.39 7.63 -9.71
CA ARG A 199 -15.86 8.57 -10.75
C ARG A 199 -16.26 7.83 -12.02
N GLY A 200 -15.45 6.87 -12.46
CA GLY A 200 -15.75 6.04 -13.63
C GLY A 200 -16.99 5.14 -13.45
N HIS A 201 -17.20 4.58 -12.26
CA HIS A 201 -18.41 3.80 -11.94
C HIS A 201 -19.66 4.70 -11.99
N ARG A 202 -19.64 5.85 -11.32
CA ARG A 202 -20.75 6.83 -11.32
C ARG A 202 -21.11 7.26 -12.75
N ALA A 203 -20.11 7.58 -13.58
CA ALA A 203 -20.32 7.96 -14.98
C ALA A 203 -20.93 6.82 -15.82
N ARG A 204 -20.43 5.59 -15.70
CA ARG A 204 -20.98 4.41 -16.41
C ARG A 204 -22.40 4.07 -15.97
N ARG A 205 -22.73 4.22 -14.68
CA ARG A 205 -24.07 4.01 -14.15
C ARG A 205 -25.05 5.03 -14.75
N LEU A 206 -24.73 6.32 -14.69
CA LEU A 206 -25.56 7.38 -15.27
C LEU A 206 -25.78 7.18 -16.78
N PHE A 207 -24.72 6.79 -17.51
CA PHE A 207 -24.86 6.45 -18.94
C PHE A 207 -25.80 5.27 -19.17
N HIS A 208 -25.75 4.22 -18.33
CA HIS A 208 -26.68 3.08 -18.45
C HIS A 208 -28.14 3.47 -18.15
N GLU A 209 -28.37 4.30 -17.13
CA GLU A 209 -29.69 4.81 -16.77
C GLU A 209 -30.28 5.67 -17.91
N LEU A 210 -29.48 6.61 -18.46
CA LEU A 210 -29.87 7.44 -19.61
C LEU A 210 -30.10 6.62 -20.89
N ASN A 211 -29.22 5.66 -21.21
CA ASN A 211 -29.33 4.80 -22.40
C ASN A 211 -30.55 3.87 -22.31
N LYS A 212 -30.88 3.37 -21.11
CA LYS A 212 -32.13 2.62 -20.86
C LYS A 212 -33.36 3.51 -21.09
N GLY A 213 -33.36 4.73 -20.57
CA GLY A 213 -34.44 5.70 -20.79
C GLY A 213 -34.63 6.04 -22.26
N ALA A 214 -33.55 6.39 -22.96
CA ALA A 214 -33.57 6.70 -24.40
C ALA A 214 -34.09 5.53 -25.23
N LYS A 215 -33.66 4.29 -24.95
CA LYS A 215 -34.15 3.08 -25.64
C LYS A 215 -35.62 2.81 -25.39
N SER A 216 -36.14 3.05 -24.18
CA SER A 216 -37.57 2.92 -23.89
C SER A 216 -38.43 3.95 -24.64
N ILE A 217 -37.95 5.19 -24.76
CA ILE A 217 -38.64 6.23 -25.54
C ILE A 217 -38.59 5.88 -27.04
N GLN A 218 -37.43 5.48 -27.54
CA GLN A 218 -37.25 5.06 -28.94
C GLN A 218 -38.12 3.86 -29.30
N SER A 219 -38.20 2.81 -28.46
CA SER A 219 -39.03 1.64 -28.75
C SER A 219 -40.53 1.98 -28.73
N PHE A 220 -40.97 2.85 -27.82
CA PHE A 220 -42.34 3.35 -27.79
C PHE A 220 -42.69 4.14 -29.07
N VAL A 221 -41.85 5.13 -29.44
CA VAL A 221 -42.07 5.97 -30.64
C VAL A 221 -41.99 5.14 -31.93
N CYS A 222 -41.05 4.21 -32.06
CA CYS A 222 -40.97 3.33 -33.21
C CYS A 222 -42.19 2.39 -33.30
N GLY A 223 -42.61 1.77 -32.19
CA GLY A 223 -43.80 0.92 -32.15
C GLY A 223 -45.08 1.69 -32.48
N GLU A 224 -45.19 2.94 -32.03
CA GLU A 224 -46.32 3.82 -32.32
C GLU A 224 -46.36 4.26 -33.80
N ASN A 225 -45.20 4.62 -34.38
CA ASN A 225 -45.10 4.92 -35.80
C ASN A 225 -45.43 3.69 -36.68
N ILE A 226 -45.07 2.49 -36.25
CA ILE A 226 -45.44 1.24 -36.92
C ILE A 226 -46.95 1.00 -36.83
N ARG A 227 -47.56 1.14 -35.64
CA ARG A 227 -49.02 1.02 -35.45
C ARG A 227 -49.80 1.99 -36.35
N ARG A 228 -49.36 3.26 -36.45
CA ARG A 228 -50.01 4.27 -37.30
C ARG A 228 -49.94 3.92 -38.79
N LYS A 229 -48.81 3.39 -39.26
CA LYS A 229 -48.68 2.88 -40.64
C LYS A 229 -49.62 1.70 -40.90
N TYR A 230 -49.64 0.69 -40.02
CA TYR A 230 -50.56 -0.44 -40.14
C TYR A 230 -52.04 -0.03 -40.07
N ALA A 231 -52.40 0.96 -39.24
CA ALA A 231 -53.76 1.49 -39.19
C ALA A 231 -54.16 2.16 -40.52
N ALA A 232 -53.28 2.98 -41.11
CA ALA A 232 -53.52 3.61 -42.40
C ALA A 232 -53.64 2.59 -43.54
N GLU A 233 -52.76 1.58 -43.61
CA GLU A 233 -52.83 0.53 -44.62
C GLU A 233 -54.05 -0.38 -44.41
N SER A 234 -54.44 -0.67 -43.16
CA SER A 234 -55.64 -1.44 -42.83
C SER A 234 -56.93 -0.72 -43.27
N ILE A 235 -57.05 0.59 -43.02
CA ILE A 235 -58.17 1.42 -43.50
C ILE A 235 -58.21 1.44 -45.03
N ARG A 236 -57.06 1.49 -45.70
CA ARG A 236 -56.96 1.44 -47.16
C ARG A 236 -57.40 0.08 -47.73
N CYS A 237 -56.99 -1.02 -47.09
CA CYS A 237 -57.40 -2.37 -47.47
C CYS A 237 -58.89 -2.63 -47.21
N SER A 238 -59.46 -2.12 -46.11
CA SER A 238 -60.89 -2.28 -45.83
C SER A 238 -61.76 -1.43 -46.77
N ALA A 239 -61.33 -0.23 -47.15
CA ALA A 239 -61.98 0.56 -48.19
C ALA A 239 -61.99 -0.18 -49.54
N PHE A 240 -60.85 -0.74 -49.97
CA PHE A 240 -60.75 -1.51 -51.21
C PHE A 240 -61.61 -2.79 -51.19
N ALA A 241 -61.62 -3.51 -50.06
CA ALA A 241 -62.48 -4.69 -49.87
C ALA A 241 -63.97 -4.34 -49.89
N SER A 242 -64.37 -3.20 -49.30
CA SER A 242 -65.75 -2.71 -49.36
C SER A 242 -66.18 -2.37 -50.77
N GLN A 243 -65.30 -1.74 -51.56
CA GLN A 243 -65.56 -1.36 -52.95
C GLN A 243 -65.76 -2.61 -53.85
N LEU A 244 -64.91 -3.63 -53.68
CA LEU A 244 -65.05 -4.91 -54.39
C LEU A 244 -66.35 -5.65 -54.02
N LEU A 245 -66.79 -5.55 -52.75
CA LEU A 245 -68.05 -6.17 -52.31
C LEU A 245 -69.27 -5.49 -52.94
N ASP A 246 -69.24 -4.16 -53.09
CA ASP A 246 -70.32 -3.35 -53.65
C ASP A 246 -70.48 -3.57 -55.17
N GLU A 247 -69.35 -3.70 -55.89
CA GLU A 247 -69.35 -4.13 -57.30
C GLU A 247 -69.97 -5.53 -57.49
N GLN A 248 -69.62 -6.49 -56.63
CA GLN A 248 -70.22 -7.84 -56.71
C GLN A 248 -71.68 -7.87 -56.28
N LEU A 249 -72.09 -7.10 -55.27
CA LEU A 249 -73.50 -6.95 -54.89
C LEU A 249 -74.31 -6.34 -56.04
N THR A 250 -73.79 -5.31 -56.71
CA THR A 250 -74.40 -4.70 -57.89
C THR A 250 -74.57 -5.71 -59.02
N ALA A 251 -73.53 -6.50 -59.33
CA ALA A 251 -73.60 -7.57 -60.33
C ALA A 251 -74.60 -8.68 -59.97
N VAL A 252 -74.68 -9.08 -58.69
CA VAL A 252 -75.65 -10.07 -58.19
C VAL A 252 -77.08 -9.54 -58.25
N ILE A 253 -77.32 -8.27 -57.91
CA ILE A 253 -78.64 -7.62 -58.01
C ILE A 253 -79.09 -7.58 -59.49
N TYR A 254 -78.18 -7.23 -60.41
CA TYR A 254 -78.44 -7.26 -61.84
C TYR A 254 -78.82 -8.68 -62.31
N LEU A 255 -78.02 -9.69 -61.95
CA LEU A 255 -78.28 -11.10 -62.32
C LEU A 255 -79.62 -11.61 -61.73
N GLN A 256 -79.94 -11.26 -60.48
CA GLN A 256 -81.24 -11.56 -59.87
C GLN A 256 -82.40 -10.89 -60.61
N SER A 257 -82.23 -9.65 -61.12
CA SER A 257 -83.28 -8.98 -61.91
C SER A 257 -83.57 -9.72 -63.22
N VAL A 258 -82.52 -10.19 -63.92
CA VAL A 258 -82.64 -10.99 -65.14
C VAL A 258 -83.32 -12.33 -64.85
N ILE A 259 -82.92 -13.04 -63.79
CA ILE A 259 -83.51 -14.32 -63.39
C ILE A 259 -84.98 -14.16 -62.98
N ARG A 260 -85.34 -13.13 -62.21
CA ARG A 260 -86.75 -12.81 -61.87
C ARG A 260 -87.56 -12.52 -63.12
N GLY A 261 -87.03 -11.71 -64.04
CA GLY A 261 -87.66 -11.40 -65.33
C GLY A 261 -87.77 -12.60 -66.28
N TRP A 262 -86.89 -13.59 -66.17
CA TRP A 262 -86.99 -14.86 -66.92
C TRP A 262 -88.03 -15.80 -66.29
N LEU A 263 -88.04 -15.94 -64.96
CA LEU A 263 -89.01 -16.76 -64.23
C LEU A 263 -90.44 -16.27 -64.44
N ALA A 264 -90.69 -14.95 -64.45
CA ALA A 264 -92.01 -14.39 -64.76
C ALA A 264 -92.49 -14.78 -66.18
N ARG A 265 -91.61 -14.64 -67.19
CA ARG A 265 -91.90 -15.05 -68.57
C ARG A 265 -92.08 -16.57 -68.72
N ARG A 266 -91.30 -17.37 -67.98
CA ARG A 266 -91.46 -18.84 -67.93
C ARG A 266 -92.77 -19.24 -67.24
N HIS A 267 -93.19 -18.54 -66.19
CA HIS A 267 -94.47 -18.81 -65.51
C HIS A 267 -95.65 -18.50 -66.43
N PHE A 268 -95.59 -17.38 -67.17
CA PHE A 268 -96.57 -17.04 -68.20
C PHE A 268 -96.65 -18.13 -69.30
N ASN A 269 -95.51 -18.56 -69.84
CA ASN A 269 -95.47 -19.63 -70.84
C ASN A 269 -95.94 -21.00 -70.29
N ASN A 270 -95.62 -21.34 -69.03
CA ASN A 270 -96.15 -22.54 -68.39
C ASN A 270 -97.68 -22.47 -68.20
N MET A 271 -98.22 -21.31 -67.79
CA MET A 271 -99.67 -21.09 -67.70
C MET A 271 -100.37 -21.18 -69.06
N HIS A 272 -99.70 -20.75 -70.14
CA HIS A 272 -100.19 -20.89 -71.50
C HIS A 272 -100.20 -22.37 -71.94
N ASN A 273 -99.09 -23.09 -71.72
CA ASN A 273 -98.93 -24.49 -72.16
C ASN A 273 -99.78 -25.47 -71.33
N LEU A 274 -99.97 -25.21 -70.03
CA LEU A 274 -100.82 -26.03 -69.16
C LEU A 274 -102.31 -25.99 -69.59
N LYS A 275 -102.75 -24.92 -70.28
CA LYS A 275 -104.09 -24.84 -70.88
C LYS A 275 -104.24 -25.65 -72.17
N GLN A 276 -103.15 -26.12 -72.79
CA GLN A 276 -103.19 -26.87 -74.06
C GLN A 276 -102.95 -28.38 -73.90
N SER A 277 -102.32 -28.83 -72.81
CA SER A 277 -101.88 -30.22 -72.64
C SER A 277 -102.77 -31.07 -71.72
N ASN A 278 -104.10 -31.09 -71.95
CA ASN A 278 -105.03 -31.95 -71.21
C ASN A 278 -105.64 -33.08 -72.08
N ARG A 279 -104.76 -33.91 -72.66
CA ARG A 279 -105.07 -35.17 -73.38
C ARG A 279 -103.87 -36.13 -73.30
N GLY A 280 -104.12 -37.43 -73.19
CA GLY A 280 -103.09 -38.49 -73.30
C GLY A 280 -102.71 -39.15 -71.98
N SER A 281 -102.15 -40.37 -72.05
CA SER A 281 -101.87 -41.25 -70.91
C SER A 281 -100.63 -42.14 -71.18
N VAL A 282 -100.26 -42.98 -70.19
CA VAL A 282 -99.38 -44.17 -70.26
C VAL A 282 -97.86 -44.03 -69.99
N LYS A 283 -97.48 -44.43 -68.75
CA LYS A 283 -96.32 -45.26 -68.30
C LYS A 283 -94.88 -45.07 -68.85
N SER A 284 -93.92 -44.82 -67.95
CA SER A 284 -92.57 -45.48 -67.83
C SER A 284 -91.88 -44.96 -66.54
N ARG A 285 -91.32 -45.69 -65.55
CA ARG A 285 -90.57 -46.97 -65.39
C ARG A 285 -89.03 -46.83 -65.46
N ARG A 286 -88.35 -46.79 -64.30
CA ARG A 286 -87.14 -47.61 -63.97
C ARG A 286 -86.65 -47.48 -62.50
N LYS A 287 -85.71 -48.35 -62.11
CA LYS A 287 -85.10 -48.53 -60.76
C LYS A 287 -83.60 -48.18 -60.78
N MET A 288 -82.99 -48.19 -59.59
CA MET A 288 -81.55 -48.35 -59.24
C MET A 288 -80.90 -47.07 -58.66
N GLY A 289 -80.08 -47.10 -57.60
CA GLY A 289 -79.92 -48.16 -56.58
C GLY A 289 -78.52 -48.26 -55.93
N ARG A 290 -78.51 -48.51 -54.62
CA ARG A 290 -77.43 -49.04 -53.75
C ARG A 290 -76.20 -48.17 -53.39
N LYS A 291 -75.82 -48.38 -52.11
CA LYS A 291 -74.51 -48.23 -51.43
C LYS A 291 -74.04 -46.84 -50.95
N ILE A 292 -74.09 -46.76 -49.61
CA ILE A 292 -73.15 -46.04 -48.73
C ILE A 292 -71.70 -46.48 -49.04
N PHE A 293 -70.75 -45.56 -48.91
CA PHE A 293 -69.36 -45.89 -48.56
C PHE A 293 -68.79 -44.86 -47.59
N GLU A 294 -67.75 -45.26 -46.84
CA GLU A 294 -67.17 -44.55 -45.70
C GLU A 294 -66.56 -43.18 -46.05
N ALA A 295 -66.86 -42.16 -45.25
CA ALA A 295 -66.02 -40.98 -45.14
C ALA A 295 -64.93 -41.28 -44.11
N LYS A 296 -63.66 -41.24 -44.54
CA LYS A 296 -62.49 -41.59 -43.72
C LYS A 296 -61.71 -40.33 -43.37
N ASP A 297 -61.39 -40.14 -42.08
CA ASP A 297 -60.74 -38.93 -41.60
C ASP A 297 -59.41 -38.64 -42.30
N MET A 298 -59.23 -37.39 -42.74
CA MET A 298 -57.96 -36.88 -43.26
C MET A 298 -57.24 -36.06 -42.19
N LEU A 299 -56.52 -36.74 -41.30
CA LEU A 299 -55.45 -36.10 -40.53
C LEU A 299 -54.34 -35.67 -41.48
N HIS A 300 -54.08 -34.36 -41.55
CA HIS A 300 -52.97 -33.78 -42.31
C HIS A 300 -51.83 -33.45 -41.36
N GLU A 301 -50.91 -34.38 -41.14
CA GLU A 301 -49.65 -34.09 -40.47
C GLU A 301 -48.79 -33.18 -41.36
N GLN A 302 -48.84 -31.87 -41.12
CA GLN A 302 -47.91 -30.93 -41.75
C GLN A 302 -46.51 -31.11 -41.15
N GLN A 303 -45.75 -31.98 -41.82
CA GLN A 303 -44.39 -32.35 -41.46
C GLN A 303 -43.46 -31.13 -41.48
N ILE A 304 -43.07 -30.63 -40.29
CA ILE A 304 -42.21 -29.46 -40.16
C ILE A 304 -40.80 -29.80 -40.68
N GLN A 305 -40.48 -29.35 -41.88
CA GLN A 305 -39.21 -29.61 -42.55
C GLN A 305 -38.06 -28.77 -41.96
N VAL A 306 -37.60 -29.15 -40.76
CA VAL A 306 -36.39 -28.55 -40.15
C VAL A 306 -35.17 -28.90 -41.01
N LEU A 307 -34.52 -27.87 -41.56
CA LEU A 307 -33.39 -28.01 -42.47
C LEU A 307 -32.24 -28.84 -41.83
N PRO A 308 -31.87 -30.02 -42.38
CA PRO A 308 -30.91 -30.93 -41.73
C PRO A 308 -29.54 -30.31 -41.41
N SER A 309 -29.13 -29.31 -42.18
CA SER A 309 -27.90 -28.52 -41.96
C SER A 309 -27.83 -27.89 -40.56
N VAL A 310 -28.96 -27.42 -40.02
CA VAL A 310 -29.02 -26.75 -38.71
C VAL A 310 -28.83 -27.74 -37.56
N MET A 311 -29.41 -28.95 -37.68
CA MET A 311 -29.21 -30.02 -36.68
C MET A 311 -27.76 -30.49 -36.67
N ALA A 312 -27.15 -30.70 -37.85
CA ALA A 312 -25.75 -31.12 -37.96
C ALA A 312 -24.76 -30.06 -37.42
N GLU A 313 -25.06 -28.76 -37.60
CA GLU A 313 -24.29 -27.67 -37.01
C GLU A 313 -24.43 -27.61 -35.47
N LEU A 314 -25.65 -27.83 -34.94
CA LEU A 314 -25.89 -27.93 -33.50
C LEU A 314 -25.14 -29.11 -32.87
N GLN A 315 -25.25 -30.31 -33.45
CA GLN A 315 -24.53 -31.50 -33.00
C GLN A 315 -23.01 -31.28 -32.98
N ARG A 316 -22.44 -30.64 -34.01
CA ARG A 316 -21.00 -30.31 -34.06
C ARG A 316 -20.58 -29.32 -32.97
N ARG A 317 -21.47 -28.40 -32.58
CA ARG A 317 -21.23 -27.44 -31.48
C ARG A 317 -21.33 -28.10 -30.11
N VAL A 318 -22.28 -29.02 -29.91
CA VAL A 318 -22.40 -29.83 -28.68
C VAL A 318 -21.16 -30.69 -28.50
N LEU A 319 -20.77 -31.47 -29.51
CA LEU A 319 -19.56 -32.31 -29.45
C LEU A 319 -18.29 -31.50 -29.12
N LYS A 320 -18.16 -30.30 -29.71
CA LYS A 320 -17.04 -29.39 -29.42
C LYS A 320 -17.10 -28.79 -28.01
N ALA A 321 -18.29 -28.57 -27.45
CA ALA A 321 -18.45 -28.14 -26.07
C ALA A 321 -18.07 -29.28 -25.10
N GLU A 322 -18.49 -30.51 -25.37
CA GLU A 322 -18.15 -31.71 -24.61
C GLU A 322 -16.64 -31.96 -24.57
N THR A 323 -15.94 -31.91 -25.72
CA THR A 323 -14.47 -32.07 -25.74
C THR A 323 -13.75 -30.96 -24.96
N ASN A 324 -14.24 -29.72 -25.03
CA ASN A 324 -13.68 -28.61 -24.25
C ASN A 324 -13.94 -28.77 -22.75
N LEU A 325 -15.11 -29.30 -22.37
CA LEU A 325 -15.49 -29.51 -20.98
C LEU A 325 -14.63 -30.61 -20.35
N GLY A 326 -14.48 -31.77 -21.00
CA GLY A 326 -13.60 -32.84 -20.55
C GLY A 326 -12.12 -32.42 -20.44
N GLN A 327 -11.62 -31.57 -21.36
CA GLN A 327 -10.29 -30.97 -21.21
C GLN A 327 -10.21 -30.10 -19.94
N LYS A 328 -11.23 -29.28 -19.66
CA LYS A 328 -11.26 -28.44 -18.46
C LYS A 328 -11.41 -29.23 -17.16
N GLU A 329 -12.08 -30.37 -17.18
CA GLU A 329 -12.12 -31.30 -16.04
C GLU A 329 -10.74 -31.91 -15.75
N HIS A 330 -9.99 -32.30 -16.79
CA HIS A 330 -8.62 -32.81 -16.62
C HIS A 330 -7.64 -31.73 -16.13
N GLU A 331 -7.74 -30.50 -16.65
CA GLU A 331 -7.00 -29.34 -16.11
C GLU A 331 -7.36 -29.06 -14.63
N ASN A 332 -8.63 -29.21 -14.24
CA ASN A 332 -9.09 -28.98 -12.87
C ASN A 332 -8.65 -30.13 -11.93
N ALA A 333 -8.65 -31.38 -12.38
CA ALA A 333 -8.11 -32.52 -11.63
C ALA A 333 -6.61 -32.36 -11.35
N THR A 334 -5.82 -32.03 -12.36
CA THR A 334 -4.37 -31.81 -12.21
C THR A 334 -4.03 -30.60 -11.33
N LEU A 335 -4.86 -29.55 -11.34
CA LEU A 335 -4.74 -28.43 -10.38
C LEU A 335 -5.08 -28.84 -8.94
N ARG A 336 -6.10 -29.68 -8.72
CA ARG A 336 -6.43 -30.21 -7.37
C ARG A 336 -5.32 -31.09 -6.81
N GLU A 337 -4.68 -31.93 -7.64
CA GLU A 337 -3.48 -32.67 -7.24
C GLU A 337 -2.34 -31.74 -6.81
N GLN A 338 -2.11 -30.64 -7.54
CA GLN A 338 -1.07 -29.67 -7.17
C GLN A 338 -1.39 -28.96 -5.85
N LEU A 339 -2.67 -28.65 -5.60
CA LEU A 339 -3.14 -28.09 -4.34
C LEU A 339 -2.84 -29.04 -3.18
N GLN A 340 -3.31 -30.29 -3.26
CA GLN A 340 -3.05 -31.32 -2.23
C GLN A 340 -1.55 -31.56 -2.01
N LYS A 341 -0.75 -31.58 -3.08
CA LYS A 341 0.72 -31.70 -3.00
C LYS A 341 1.39 -30.47 -2.38
N SER A 342 0.72 -29.32 -2.29
CA SER A 342 1.17 -28.13 -1.57
C SER A 342 0.70 -28.11 -0.11
N GLU A 343 -0.53 -28.52 0.15
CA GLU A 343 -1.12 -28.65 1.50
C GLU A 343 -0.38 -29.70 2.33
N ALA A 344 -0.06 -30.86 1.75
CA ALA A 344 0.72 -31.91 2.41
C ALA A 344 2.14 -31.43 2.79
N ARG A 345 2.78 -30.59 1.96
CA ARG A 345 4.07 -29.97 2.29
C ARG A 345 3.93 -28.93 3.39
N TRP A 346 2.84 -28.15 3.39
CA TRP A 346 2.58 -27.18 4.44
C TRP A 346 2.43 -27.85 5.81
N LEU A 347 1.67 -28.94 5.89
CA LEU A 347 1.51 -29.73 7.13
C LEU A 347 2.83 -30.36 7.61
N ASP A 348 3.68 -30.84 6.69
CA ASP A 348 5.03 -31.32 7.01
C ASP A 348 5.94 -30.20 7.56
N TYR A 349 5.89 -28.99 6.99
CA TYR A 349 6.60 -27.83 7.54
C TYR A 349 6.05 -27.39 8.90
N GLU A 350 4.73 -27.40 9.09
CA GLU A 350 4.08 -27.03 10.36
C GLU A 350 4.46 -28.01 11.49
N ALA A 351 4.45 -29.32 11.21
CA ALA A 351 4.89 -30.35 12.14
C ALA A 351 6.37 -30.18 12.50
N LYS A 352 7.24 -29.85 11.52
CA LYS A 352 8.66 -29.56 11.75
C LYS A 352 8.88 -28.31 12.60
N MET A 353 8.09 -27.24 12.41
CA MET A 353 8.16 -26.05 13.26
C MET A 353 7.73 -26.36 14.69
N LYS A 354 6.61 -27.08 14.90
CA LYS A 354 6.15 -27.49 16.22
C LYS A 354 7.17 -28.36 16.96
N SER A 355 7.77 -29.34 16.27
CA SER A 355 8.84 -30.18 16.83
C SER A 355 10.09 -29.37 17.23
N MET A 356 10.47 -28.38 16.41
CA MET A 356 11.59 -27.49 16.71
C MET A 356 11.29 -26.54 17.87
N GLU A 357 10.06 -26.03 17.97
CA GLU A 357 9.59 -25.21 19.08
C GLU A 357 9.57 -26.00 20.40
N GLU A 358 9.02 -27.23 20.41
CA GLU A 358 9.10 -28.13 21.56
C GLU A 358 10.54 -28.40 22.01
N MET A 359 11.45 -28.62 21.05
CA MET A 359 12.87 -28.86 21.35
C MET A 359 13.52 -27.62 21.98
N TRP A 360 13.22 -26.43 21.46
CA TRP A 360 13.69 -25.16 22.01
C TRP A 360 13.12 -24.88 23.40
N GLN A 361 11.83 -25.16 23.64
CA GLN A 361 11.20 -25.03 24.95
C GLN A 361 11.84 -26.00 25.97
N LYS A 362 12.09 -27.26 25.59
CA LYS A 362 12.77 -28.25 26.44
C LYS A 362 14.21 -27.81 26.78
N GLN A 363 14.94 -27.25 25.82
CA GLN A 363 16.27 -26.65 26.07
C GLN A 363 16.19 -25.43 26.99
N MET A 364 15.22 -24.53 26.80
CA MET A 364 15.04 -23.34 27.64
C MET A 364 14.75 -23.72 29.10
N VAL A 365 13.87 -24.70 29.34
CA VAL A 365 13.59 -25.21 30.69
C VAL A 365 14.84 -25.86 31.29
N SER A 366 15.62 -26.63 30.53
CA SER A 366 16.88 -27.24 31.00
C SER A 366 17.96 -26.20 31.36
N LEU A 367 18.04 -25.09 30.63
CA LEU A 367 18.92 -23.97 30.97
C LEU A 367 18.44 -23.22 32.22
N GLN A 368 17.12 -23.07 32.40
CA GLN A 368 16.57 -22.46 33.62
C GLN A 368 16.79 -23.33 34.86
N THR A 369 16.64 -24.66 34.76
CA THR A 369 16.87 -25.57 35.90
C THR A 369 18.36 -25.72 36.25
N SER A 370 19.27 -25.69 35.29
CA SER A 370 20.71 -25.65 35.59
C SER A 370 21.12 -24.32 36.24
N LEU A 371 20.52 -23.20 35.81
CA LEU A 371 20.78 -21.88 36.39
C LEU A 371 20.22 -21.74 37.82
N THR A 372 19.04 -22.29 38.12
CA THR A 372 18.52 -22.33 39.51
C THR A 372 19.31 -23.29 40.40
N ALA A 373 19.79 -24.41 39.87
CA ALA A 373 20.69 -25.31 40.60
C ALA A 373 22.03 -24.61 40.95
N ALA A 374 22.66 -23.93 39.99
CA ALA A 374 23.90 -23.18 40.22
C ALA A 374 23.73 -22.00 41.20
N ARG A 375 22.57 -21.33 41.20
CA ARG A 375 22.22 -20.34 42.24
C ARG A 375 22.07 -20.99 43.61
N LYS A 376 21.51 -22.20 43.69
CA LYS A 376 21.32 -22.92 44.96
C LYS A 376 22.63 -23.44 45.56
N SER A 377 23.59 -23.88 44.74
CA SER A 377 24.94 -24.23 45.22
C SER A 377 25.70 -22.99 45.70
N LEU A 378 25.68 -21.89 44.95
CA LEU A 378 26.30 -20.62 45.37
C LEU A 378 25.70 -20.08 46.68
N ALA A 379 24.40 -20.29 46.92
CA ALA A 379 23.74 -19.96 48.18
C ALA A 379 24.16 -20.88 49.34
N ALA A 380 24.58 -22.12 49.06
CA ALA A 380 25.08 -23.05 50.06
C ALA A 380 26.53 -22.73 50.47
N ASP A 381 27.41 -22.42 49.51
CA ASP A 381 28.80 -22.03 49.79
C ASP A 381 28.87 -20.76 50.64
N ASN A 382 28.01 -19.78 50.37
CA ASN A 382 27.87 -18.56 51.18
C ASN A 382 27.34 -18.82 52.61
N GLY A 383 26.81 -20.01 52.91
CA GLY A 383 26.30 -20.38 54.23
C GLY A 383 27.38 -20.61 55.29
N ALA A 384 28.65 -20.73 54.91
CA ALA A 384 29.78 -20.92 55.82
C ALA A 384 30.51 -19.60 56.18
N GLY A 385 30.07 -18.45 55.65
CA GLY A 385 30.84 -17.21 55.57
C GLY A 385 30.41 -16.06 56.48
N GLN A 386 30.81 -16.12 57.76
CA GLN A 386 31.06 -14.98 58.66
C GLN A 386 29.87 -14.17 59.25
N LEU A 387 30.06 -13.82 60.53
CA LEU A 387 29.12 -13.16 61.46
C LEU A 387 29.30 -11.62 61.44
N GLY A 388 28.23 -10.81 61.50
CA GLY A 388 28.38 -9.35 61.60
C GLY A 388 27.10 -8.48 61.65
N ARG A 389 26.47 -8.40 62.83
CA ARG A 389 25.72 -7.25 63.43
C ARG A 389 25.02 -6.24 62.47
N ALA A 390 23.69 -6.11 62.42
CA ALA A 390 22.78 -5.53 63.44
C ALA A 390 23.19 -4.08 63.87
N ASP A 391 22.31 -3.09 64.05
CA ASP A 391 20.83 -3.01 64.22
C ASP A 391 20.23 -1.93 63.24
N VAL A 392 19.02 -1.32 63.29
CA VAL A 392 17.89 -1.28 64.26
C VAL A 392 16.55 -0.81 63.59
N LEU A 393 15.41 -1.27 64.13
CA LEU A 393 14.00 -0.73 64.28
C LEU A 393 13.52 0.57 63.58
N SER A 394 12.23 0.85 63.29
CA SER A 394 10.93 0.13 63.42
C SER A 394 9.77 0.81 62.60
N PRO A 395 8.52 0.27 62.53
CA PRO A 395 7.55 0.58 61.46
C PRO A 395 6.21 1.26 61.87
N ARG A 396 5.34 1.54 60.89
CA ARG A 396 3.88 1.66 61.06
C ARG A 396 3.12 1.21 59.79
N CYS A 397 2.02 0.48 59.96
CA CYS A 397 1.24 -0.12 58.86
C CYS A 397 0.05 0.75 58.41
N TYR A 398 -0.42 0.53 57.18
CA TYR A 398 -1.80 0.07 56.92
C TYR A 398 -1.86 -0.64 55.55
N ASP A 399 -2.86 -1.51 55.37
CA ASP A 399 -2.86 -2.60 54.38
C ASP A 399 -3.60 -2.32 53.04
N SER A 400 -3.61 -3.37 52.20
CA SER A 400 -4.63 -3.68 51.17
C SER A 400 -4.59 -2.94 49.81
N GLU A 401 -4.71 -3.60 48.64
CA GLU A 401 -4.62 -5.04 48.25
C GLU A 401 -3.99 -5.17 46.83
N ASP A 402 -3.86 -6.42 46.37
CA ASP A 402 -4.10 -6.89 44.99
C ASP A 402 -2.99 -7.04 43.92
N ASN A 403 -2.83 -8.32 43.55
CA ASN A 403 -2.60 -8.89 42.22
C ASN A 403 -1.27 -8.68 41.43
N VAL A 404 -0.33 -9.58 41.76
CA VAL A 404 0.52 -10.38 40.84
C VAL A 404 1.13 -9.68 39.61
N SER A 405 2.38 -9.22 39.74
CA SER A 405 3.24 -8.89 38.59
C SER A 405 4.69 -9.34 38.82
N MET A 406 5.07 -10.48 38.27
CA MET A 406 6.45 -11.01 38.31
C MET A 406 7.32 -10.37 37.21
N GLY A 407 7.87 -9.18 37.50
CA GLY A 407 8.66 -8.38 36.56
C GLY A 407 10.10 -8.11 36.99
N SER A 408 11.00 -9.08 36.81
CA SER A 408 12.42 -8.94 37.21
C SER A 408 13.31 -8.33 36.12
N ARG A 409 13.71 -7.06 36.31
CA ARG A 409 15.02 -6.51 35.88
C ARG A 409 16.14 -7.30 36.59
N THR A 410 17.41 -7.39 36.18
CA THR A 410 18.25 -6.94 35.05
C THR A 410 19.42 -7.95 34.95
N THR A 411 20.26 -8.06 33.92
CA THR A 411 21.44 -7.21 33.59
C THR A 411 22.04 -7.68 32.24
N GLY A 412 23.05 -6.99 31.70
CA GLY A 412 23.75 -7.41 30.47
C GLY A 412 25.11 -8.08 30.71
N GLY A 413 25.57 -8.90 29.76
CA GLY A 413 26.92 -9.49 29.79
C GLY A 413 27.20 -10.51 28.68
N ASN A 414 28.11 -10.13 27.77
CA ASN A 414 29.02 -10.94 26.93
C ASN A 414 28.52 -12.15 26.09
N THR A 415 28.89 -12.10 24.81
CA THR A 415 28.81 -13.20 23.83
C THR A 415 30.01 -14.16 23.94
N PRO A 416 29.80 -15.49 23.95
CA PRO A 416 30.80 -16.49 23.53
C PRO A 416 30.59 -16.93 22.07
N VAL A 417 31.62 -17.45 21.42
CA VAL A 417 31.64 -17.75 19.97
C VAL A 417 32.12 -19.17 19.70
N LEU A 418 31.42 -19.87 18.79
CA LEU A 418 31.77 -21.13 18.12
C LEU A 418 32.05 -22.37 18.99
N PHE A 419 31.41 -23.48 18.62
CA PHE A 419 32.13 -24.59 17.97
C PHE A 419 31.20 -25.31 16.99
N SER A 420 31.78 -26.08 16.05
CA SER A 420 31.04 -26.82 15.03
C SER A 420 31.62 -28.22 14.87
N GLY A 421 30.75 -29.24 14.85
CA GLY A 421 31.05 -30.66 14.60
C GLY A 421 30.06 -31.21 13.57
N ALA A 422 30.43 -32.26 12.82
CA ALA A 422 29.94 -32.39 11.45
C ALA A 422 29.68 -33.84 10.95
N MET A 423 28.59 -33.99 10.17
CA MET A 423 28.33 -35.05 9.16
C MET A 423 28.10 -36.49 9.72
N PRO A 424 27.46 -37.46 8.99
CA PRO A 424 27.62 -37.83 7.57
C PRO A 424 26.39 -37.66 6.63
N ASP A 425 26.66 -37.71 5.32
CA ASP A 425 25.69 -37.71 4.21
C ASP A 425 25.06 -39.08 3.92
N VAL A 426 23.97 -39.10 3.12
CA VAL A 426 23.79 -40.12 2.06
C VAL A 426 22.88 -39.64 0.90
N VAL A 427 23.39 -39.78 -0.34
CA VAL A 427 22.70 -39.82 -1.67
C VAL A 427 21.80 -38.65 -2.12
N GLY A 428 22.16 -38.01 -3.24
CA GLY A 428 21.34 -36.98 -3.92
C GLY A 428 21.98 -36.31 -5.15
N GLY A 429 22.73 -37.05 -5.98
CA GLY A 429 23.70 -36.46 -6.92
C GLY A 429 23.16 -35.94 -8.27
N ARG A 430 22.91 -34.63 -8.39
CA ARG A 430 23.17 -33.79 -9.62
C ARG A 430 22.85 -32.29 -9.49
N GLU A 431 22.23 -31.86 -8.39
CA GLU A 431 21.84 -30.45 -8.20
C GLU A 431 22.91 -29.62 -7.49
N ASN A 432 23.56 -30.19 -6.46
CA ASN A 432 24.38 -29.48 -5.47
C ASN A 432 25.57 -28.67 -6.03
N GLY A 433 26.13 -29.02 -7.19
CA GLY A 433 27.40 -28.43 -7.68
C GLY A 433 27.41 -26.89 -7.76
N SER A 434 26.31 -26.26 -8.16
CA SER A 434 26.23 -24.78 -8.24
C SER A 434 25.84 -24.11 -6.92
N LEU A 435 25.29 -24.87 -5.97
CA LEU A 435 24.92 -24.39 -4.64
C LEU A 435 26.12 -24.48 -3.69
N ASN A 436 26.88 -25.59 -3.79
CA ASN A 436 28.20 -25.77 -3.18
C ASN A 436 29.19 -24.70 -3.66
N ALA A 437 29.17 -24.31 -4.94
CA ALA A 437 29.99 -23.20 -5.43
C ALA A 437 29.70 -21.87 -4.72
N LEU A 438 28.43 -21.60 -4.39
CA LEU A 438 28.03 -20.40 -3.65
C LEU A 438 28.40 -20.50 -2.16
N GLY A 439 28.24 -21.67 -1.55
CA GLY A 439 28.68 -21.95 -0.18
C GLY A 439 30.20 -21.88 0.00
N ASN A 440 30.97 -22.31 -1.01
CA ASN A 440 32.43 -22.22 -1.01
C ASN A 440 32.90 -20.77 -1.14
N LEU A 441 32.24 -19.94 -1.96
CA LEU A 441 32.50 -18.49 -1.99
C LEU A 441 32.18 -17.82 -0.65
N LEU A 442 31.09 -18.22 0.03
CA LEU A 442 30.75 -17.70 1.36
C LEU A 442 31.80 -18.08 2.42
N LYS A 443 32.32 -19.31 2.38
CA LYS A 443 33.44 -19.75 3.25
C LYS A 443 34.73 -18.99 2.94
N GLU A 444 35.07 -18.79 1.66
CA GLU A 444 36.24 -18.00 1.25
C GLU A 444 36.12 -16.55 1.74
N PHE A 445 34.94 -15.94 1.62
CA PHE A 445 34.69 -14.58 2.07
C PHE A 445 34.97 -14.40 3.57
N GLU A 446 34.43 -15.29 4.41
CA GLU A 446 34.56 -15.14 5.86
C GLU A 446 36.00 -15.46 6.33
N GLN A 447 36.69 -16.42 5.69
CA GLN A 447 38.12 -16.65 5.91
C GLN A 447 38.97 -15.44 5.49
N ARG A 448 38.74 -14.90 4.30
CA ARG A 448 39.49 -13.73 3.78
C ARG A 448 39.27 -12.49 4.64
N LYS A 449 38.04 -12.27 5.12
CA LYS A 449 37.71 -11.23 6.09
C LYS A 449 38.51 -11.40 7.39
N GLN A 450 38.53 -12.60 8.00
CA GLN A 450 39.32 -12.87 9.19
C GLN A 450 40.82 -12.62 8.97
N ASN A 451 41.37 -13.01 7.81
CA ASN A 451 42.76 -12.72 7.46
C ASN A 451 43.02 -11.20 7.32
N PHE A 452 42.15 -10.44 6.66
CA PHE A 452 42.30 -8.98 6.57
C PHE A 452 42.13 -8.27 7.93
N ASP A 453 41.24 -8.77 8.80
CA ASP A 453 41.06 -8.29 10.17
C ASP A 453 42.27 -8.64 11.07
N ALA A 454 43.04 -9.67 10.74
CA ALA A 454 44.30 -10.05 11.41
C ALA A 454 45.48 -9.22 10.90
N ASP A 455 45.68 -9.12 9.58
CA ASP A 455 46.68 -8.23 8.96
C ASP A 455 46.54 -6.78 9.48
N ALA A 456 45.29 -6.28 9.57
CA ALA A 456 45.02 -4.92 10.05
C ALA A 456 45.28 -4.73 11.56
N LYS A 457 45.18 -5.78 12.39
CA LYS A 457 45.58 -5.73 13.80
C LYS A 457 47.10 -5.73 13.94
N SER A 458 47.79 -6.59 13.21
CA SER A 458 49.26 -6.64 13.23
C SER A 458 49.90 -5.29 12.88
N LEU A 459 49.34 -4.54 11.92
CA LEU A 459 49.77 -3.17 11.59
C LEU A 459 49.47 -2.12 12.69
N MET A 460 48.47 -2.37 13.55
CA MET A 460 48.17 -1.52 14.71
C MET A 460 49.03 -1.88 15.93
N ASP A 461 49.36 -3.15 16.10
CA ASP A 461 50.21 -3.66 17.19
C ASP A 461 51.70 -3.31 16.95
N LEU A 462 52.15 -3.33 15.68
CA LEU A 462 53.45 -2.79 15.23
C LEU A 462 53.62 -1.28 15.48
N ARG A 463 52.57 -0.58 15.93
CA ARG A 463 52.61 0.85 16.29
C ARG A 463 53.10 1.09 17.73
N VAL A 464 53.41 0.02 18.48
CA VAL A 464 54.08 0.06 19.79
C VAL A 464 55.60 0.10 19.56
N PRO A 465 56.36 1.00 20.21
CA PRO A 465 57.74 1.29 19.82
C PRO A 465 58.76 0.27 20.34
N GLN A 466 58.93 -0.87 19.66
CA GLN A 466 60.06 -1.77 19.85
C GLN A 466 60.59 -2.39 18.54
N GLN A 467 61.82 -2.01 18.19
CA GLN A 467 62.77 -2.64 17.26
C GLN A 467 62.40 -2.80 15.76
N ALA A 468 63.04 -1.93 14.96
CA ALA A 468 63.89 -2.32 13.84
C ALA A 468 63.35 -3.29 12.77
N SER A 469 62.28 -2.90 12.07
CA SER A 469 62.07 -3.29 10.66
C SER A 469 62.28 -2.08 9.75
N ASN A 470 62.85 -2.28 8.57
CA ASN A 470 63.31 -1.19 7.69
C ASN A 470 62.23 -0.74 6.68
N MET A 471 60.96 -0.71 7.11
CA MET A 471 59.78 -0.44 6.28
C MET A 471 58.83 0.56 6.95
N ASN A 472 58.19 1.40 6.13
CA ASN A 472 57.25 2.42 6.61
C ASN A 472 55.84 1.82 6.82
N PRO A 473 55.24 1.88 8.02
CA PRO A 473 53.92 1.31 8.28
C PRO A 473 52.80 1.95 7.44
N ASP A 474 52.95 3.21 6.98
CA ASP A 474 51.99 3.81 6.05
C ASP A 474 52.02 3.15 4.66
N ASP A 475 53.17 2.63 4.22
CA ASP A 475 53.31 1.93 2.94
C ASP A 475 52.83 0.47 3.01
N GLU A 476 52.97 -0.18 4.16
CA GLU A 476 52.31 -1.46 4.43
C GLU A 476 50.77 -1.30 4.48
N LEU A 477 50.26 -0.23 5.09
CA LEU A 477 48.83 0.09 5.10
C LEU A 477 48.28 0.39 3.69
N ARG A 478 49.04 1.13 2.85
CA ARG A 478 48.72 1.32 1.42
C ARG A 478 48.68 -0.02 0.68
N THR A 479 49.64 -0.90 0.94
CA THR A 479 49.75 -2.22 0.32
C THR A 479 48.60 -3.16 0.75
N LEU A 480 48.22 -3.16 2.02
CA LEU A 480 47.08 -3.92 2.53
C LEU A 480 45.75 -3.43 1.91
N ARG A 481 45.57 -2.11 1.80
CA ARG A 481 44.41 -1.50 1.15
C ARG A 481 44.33 -1.85 -0.34
N LEU A 482 45.47 -1.93 -1.04
CA LEU A 482 45.55 -2.35 -2.44
C LEU A 482 45.24 -3.85 -2.60
N ARG A 483 45.77 -4.72 -1.73
CA ARG A 483 45.42 -6.16 -1.65
C ARG A 483 43.91 -6.35 -1.45
N PHE A 484 43.31 -5.59 -0.52
CA PHE A 484 41.87 -5.65 -0.24
C PHE A 484 41.01 -5.22 -1.43
N GLU A 485 41.24 -4.05 -2.03
CA GLU A 485 40.46 -3.61 -3.20
C GLU A 485 40.63 -4.51 -4.42
N THR A 486 41.79 -5.15 -4.59
CA THR A 486 42.05 -6.11 -5.67
C THR A 486 41.24 -7.40 -5.45
N TRP A 487 41.33 -8.03 -4.27
CA TRP A 487 40.52 -9.20 -3.93
C TRP A 487 39.01 -8.90 -3.98
N LYS A 488 38.58 -7.73 -3.49
CA LYS A 488 37.19 -7.26 -3.53
C LYS A 488 36.64 -7.06 -4.95
N LYS A 489 37.48 -6.74 -5.94
CA LYS A 489 37.09 -6.70 -7.36
C LYS A 489 36.92 -8.11 -7.93
N ASP A 490 37.90 -8.98 -7.70
CA ASP A 490 37.90 -10.39 -8.13
C ASP A 490 36.72 -11.18 -7.53
N TYR A 491 36.53 -11.14 -6.22
CA TYR A 491 35.41 -11.80 -5.53
C TYR A 491 34.05 -11.32 -6.06
N LYS A 492 33.91 -10.03 -6.38
CA LYS A 492 32.69 -9.49 -7.04
C LYS A 492 32.49 -10.00 -8.47
N LEU A 493 33.56 -10.31 -9.21
CA LEU A 493 33.47 -10.92 -10.53
C LEU A 493 33.03 -12.39 -10.40
N ARG A 494 33.72 -13.17 -9.55
CA ARG A 494 33.41 -14.58 -9.30
C ARG A 494 31.99 -14.79 -8.74
N LEU A 495 31.50 -13.89 -7.88
CA LEU A 495 30.12 -13.89 -7.38
C LEU A 495 29.09 -13.57 -8.49
N LYS A 496 29.39 -12.63 -9.40
CA LYS A 496 28.54 -12.36 -10.58
C LYS A 496 28.46 -13.57 -11.50
N GLU A 497 29.58 -14.26 -11.73
CA GLU A 497 29.61 -15.48 -12.52
C GLU A 497 28.82 -16.62 -11.88
N ALA A 498 29.00 -16.88 -10.58
CA ALA A 498 28.23 -17.89 -9.86
C ALA A 498 26.71 -17.63 -9.96
N LYS A 499 26.30 -16.36 -9.79
CA LYS A 499 24.90 -15.94 -9.97
C LYS A 499 24.41 -16.09 -11.41
N ALA A 500 25.25 -15.81 -12.41
CA ALA A 500 24.91 -16.00 -13.82
C ALA A 500 24.78 -17.49 -14.19
N ARG A 501 25.62 -18.37 -13.62
CA ARG A 501 25.55 -19.83 -13.80
C ARG A 501 24.26 -20.40 -13.17
N LEU A 502 23.87 -19.92 -11.97
CA LEU A 502 22.57 -20.22 -11.36
C LEU A 502 21.39 -19.81 -12.24
N HIS A 503 21.34 -18.54 -12.69
CA HIS A 503 20.24 -18.06 -13.54
C HIS A 503 20.16 -18.76 -14.90
N LYS A 504 21.28 -19.19 -15.48
CA LYS A 504 21.28 -19.99 -16.73
C LYS A 504 20.73 -21.41 -16.56
N ARG A 505 20.81 -22.01 -15.36
CA ARG A 505 20.32 -23.38 -15.11
C ARG A 505 18.82 -23.43 -14.74
N GLY A 506 18.26 -22.34 -14.21
CA GLY A 506 16.87 -22.27 -13.74
C GLY A 506 15.80 -22.02 -14.83
N HIS A 507 16.07 -22.27 -16.11
CA HIS A 507 15.18 -21.85 -17.21
C HIS A 507 14.95 -22.93 -18.28
N PRO A 508 13.98 -23.85 -18.10
CA PRO A 508 13.35 -24.56 -19.21
C PRO A 508 12.50 -23.59 -20.06
N GLU A 509 12.13 -23.97 -21.28
CA GLU A 509 11.84 -23.04 -22.40
C GLU A 509 10.52 -22.21 -22.37
N SER A 510 9.77 -22.19 -21.27
CA SER A 510 8.39 -21.69 -21.23
C SER A 510 8.20 -20.20 -21.64
N ASP A 511 9.13 -19.30 -21.32
CA ASP A 511 8.95 -17.86 -21.59
C ASP A 511 9.16 -17.44 -23.06
N LYS A 512 9.63 -18.33 -23.94
CA LYS A 512 9.60 -18.08 -25.40
C LYS A 512 8.16 -17.95 -25.90
N ALA A 513 7.20 -18.64 -25.27
CA ALA A 513 5.78 -18.48 -25.55
C ALA A 513 5.23 -17.18 -24.93
N ARG A 514 5.54 -16.92 -23.65
CA ARG A 514 4.98 -15.78 -22.88
C ARG A 514 5.33 -14.42 -23.49
N ARG A 515 6.51 -14.26 -24.11
CA ARG A 515 6.89 -13.01 -24.80
C ARG A 515 6.15 -12.75 -26.12
N LYS A 516 5.62 -13.77 -26.81
CA LYS A 516 4.83 -13.57 -28.04
C LYS A 516 3.42 -13.00 -27.78
N TRP A 517 2.91 -13.11 -26.55
CA TRP A 517 1.54 -12.69 -26.22
C TRP A 517 1.38 -11.17 -26.10
N TRP A 518 2.37 -10.50 -25.48
CA TRP A 518 2.32 -9.05 -25.24
C TRP A 518 2.53 -8.18 -26.49
N GLY A 519 3.08 -8.74 -27.57
CA GLY A 519 3.37 -7.99 -28.80
C GLY A 519 2.17 -7.70 -29.72
N LYS A 520 0.95 -8.16 -29.40
CA LYS A 520 -0.20 -8.10 -30.32
C LYS A 520 -1.36 -7.17 -29.94
N LEU A 521 -1.29 -6.44 -28.82
CA LEU A 521 -2.30 -5.44 -28.45
C LEU A 521 -1.94 -3.99 -28.84
N GLY A 522 -0.75 -3.74 -29.41
CA GLY A 522 -0.27 -2.39 -29.74
C GLY A 522 -0.59 -1.88 -31.16
N SER A 523 -1.49 -2.53 -31.90
CA SER A 523 -1.74 -2.21 -33.32
C SER A 523 -3.19 -2.44 -33.75
N ARG A 524 -4.11 -1.65 -33.17
CA ARG A 524 -5.46 -1.30 -33.68
C ARG A 524 -6.20 -0.37 -32.70
N ALA A 525 -5.70 0.86 -32.59
CA ALA A 525 -6.37 2.04 -32.05
C ALA A 525 -5.66 3.27 -32.63
#